data_AF-A0A934EAP6-F1
#
_entry.id   AF-A0A934EAP6-F1
#
_cell.length_a   1.000
_cell.length_b   1.000
_cell.length_c   1.000
_cell.angle_alpha   90.00
_cell.angle_beta   90.00
_cell.angle_gamma   90.00
#
_symmetry.space_group_name_H-M   'P 1'
#
loop_
_entity.id
_entity.type
_entity.pdbx_description
1 polymer ?
#
loop_
_entity_poly.entity_id
_entity_poly.type
_entity_poly.pdbx_seq_one_letter_code
_entity_poly.pdbx_strand_id
1 'polypeptide(L)'
;MPVSTDPLSSLWVHLATTYWWVAPLVIAVVFLRPWLVRLIRWAGRRFFVGLRTSGVNRTPGMLYCAQCGAMLAPEMTDGVFAVQSCPHCGGKWCAGERLHEEMVQRNRALTEWATSKEKAAKDDLPCPKCFTSMQCGSFAGSRATTFRCEPCDGYWFSRIDWVSFELGL
;
A
#
# COMPACT_ATOMS: atom_id res chain seq x y z
N MET A 1 -1.19 45.42 68.54
CA MET A 1 -2.24 44.65 67.86
C MET A 1 -1.57 43.48 67.16
N PRO A 2 -1.89 42.22 67.49
CA PRO A 2 -1.28 41.07 66.83
C PRO A 2 -1.89 40.87 65.44
N VAL A 3 -1.03 40.72 64.45
CA VAL A 3 -1.39 40.43 63.05
C VAL A 3 -1.66 38.93 62.94
N SER A 4 -2.91 38.59 62.61
CA SER A 4 -3.35 37.24 62.28
C SER A 4 -2.71 36.79 60.96
N THR A 5 -1.92 35.73 60.99
CA THR A 5 -1.42 35.05 59.79
C THR A 5 -2.35 33.89 59.45
N ASP A 6 -3.11 34.03 58.37
CA ASP A 6 -4.06 33.02 57.89
C ASP A 6 -3.32 31.78 57.33
N PRO A 7 -3.62 30.56 57.81
CA PRO A 7 -2.93 29.33 57.39
C PRO A 7 -3.35 28.80 56.01
N LEU A 8 -4.26 29.49 55.30
CA LEU A 8 -4.83 29.01 54.03
C LEU A 8 -3.98 29.33 52.79
N SER A 9 -2.98 30.20 52.88
CA SER A 9 -2.15 30.59 51.73
C SER A 9 -0.99 29.63 51.44
N SER A 10 -0.57 28.80 52.39
CA SER A 10 0.57 27.87 52.23
C SER A 10 0.23 26.58 51.48
N LEU A 11 -1.05 26.17 51.45
CA LEU A 11 -1.49 24.92 50.82
C LEU A 11 -1.53 24.99 49.29
N TRP A 12 -1.75 26.19 48.72
CA TRP A 12 -1.78 26.39 47.27
C TRP A 12 -0.39 26.39 46.62
N VAL A 13 0.65 26.78 47.36
CA VAL A 13 2.02 26.84 46.84
C VAL A 13 2.59 25.43 46.60
N HIS A 14 2.24 24.46 47.45
CA HIS A 14 2.74 23.09 47.32
C HIS A 14 2.07 22.28 46.21
N LEU A 15 0.80 22.55 45.88
CA LEU A 15 0.09 21.87 44.78
C LEU A 15 0.56 22.35 43.39
N ALA A 16 0.99 23.61 43.27
CA ALA A 16 1.48 24.15 42.00
C ALA A 16 2.85 23.58 41.58
N THR A 17 3.73 23.29 42.54
CA THR A 17 5.10 22.81 42.24
C THR A 17 5.19 21.34 41.84
N THR A 18 4.23 20.49 42.23
CA THR A 18 4.24 19.06 41.89
C THR A 18 3.64 18.76 40.52
N TYR A 19 2.75 19.62 40.02
CA TYR A 19 2.06 19.39 38.73
C TYR A 19 2.86 19.73 37.48
N TRP A 20 3.88 20.59 37.58
CA TRP A 20 4.64 21.07 36.42
C TRP A 20 5.56 20.01 35.79
N TRP A 21 5.96 18.97 36.52
CA TRP A 21 6.86 17.93 36.01
C TRP A 21 6.13 16.75 35.36
N VAL A 22 4.85 16.52 35.68
CA VAL A 22 4.11 15.34 35.20
C VAL A 22 3.44 15.59 33.85
N ALA A 23 3.02 16.81 33.58
CA ALA A 23 2.36 17.20 32.31
C ALA A 23 3.18 16.91 31.03
N PRO A 24 4.50 17.23 30.94
CA PRO A 24 5.26 16.99 29.71
C PRO A 24 5.47 15.51 29.40
N LEU A 25 5.56 14.64 30.41
CA LEU A 25 5.74 13.20 30.23
C LEU A 25 4.50 12.52 29.63
N VAL A 26 3.30 12.91 30.07
CA VAL A 26 2.04 12.37 29.53
C VAL A 26 1.83 12.81 28.08
N ILE A 27 2.17 14.05 27.75
CA ILE A 27 2.11 14.56 26.37
C ILE A 27 3.08 13.80 25.46
N ALA A 28 4.33 13.57 25.90
CA ALA A 28 5.30 12.81 25.12
C ALA A 28 4.81 11.39 24.77
N VAL A 29 4.22 10.66 25.72
CA VAL A 29 3.73 9.28 25.49
C VAL A 29 2.54 9.24 24.52
N VAL A 30 1.62 10.22 24.61
CA VAL A 30 0.45 10.28 23.72
C VAL A 30 0.83 10.64 22.28
N PHE A 31 1.79 11.57 22.10
CA PHE A 31 2.21 12.00 20.76
C PHE A 31 3.25 11.08 20.10
N LEU A 32 4.03 10.31 20.87
CA LEU A 32 5.02 9.36 20.32
C LEU A 32 4.41 8.02 19.88
N ARG A 33 3.27 7.60 20.45
CA ARG A 33 2.62 6.32 20.12
C ARG A 33 2.27 6.15 18.62
N PRO A 34 1.66 7.14 17.93
CA PRO A 34 1.34 7.02 16.51
C PRO A 34 2.59 6.90 15.62
N TRP A 35 3.68 7.58 16.00
CA TRP A 35 4.95 7.56 15.29
C TRP A 35 5.67 6.21 15.45
N LEU A 36 5.70 5.66 16.66
CA LEU A 36 6.27 4.33 16.94
C LEU A 36 5.53 3.21 16.18
N VAL A 37 4.19 3.26 16.10
CA VAL A 37 3.41 2.26 15.33
C VAL A 37 3.68 2.36 13.83
N ARG A 38 3.91 3.57 13.30
CA ARG A 38 4.32 3.77 11.90
C ARG A 38 5.74 3.28 11.64
N LEU A 39 6.68 3.54 12.55
CA LEU A 39 8.07 3.06 12.45
C LEU A 39 8.16 1.54 12.51
N ILE A 40 7.43 0.87 13.41
CA ILE A 40 7.39 -0.60 13.51
C ILE A 40 6.79 -1.21 12.22
N ARG A 41 5.69 -0.65 11.69
CA ARG A 41 5.11 -1.10 10.41
C ARG A 41 6.01 -0.84 9.20
N TRP A 42 6.83 0.19 9.24
CA TRP A 42 7.77 0.52 8.17
C TRP A 42 9.03 -0.36 8.23
N ALA A 43 9.60 -0.59 9.42
CA ALA A 43 10.74 -1.47 9.63
C ALA A 43 10.43 -2.93 9.26
N GLY A 44 9.21 -3.41 9.55
CA GLY A 44 8.77 -4.76 9.17
C GLY A 44 8.65 -4.99 7.65
N ARG A 45 8.49 -3.92 6.84
CA ARG A 45 8.37 -4.05 5.37
C ARG A 45 9.72 -4.16 4.65
N ARG A 46 10.81 -3.67 5.24
CA ARG A 46 12.13 -3.70 4.59
C ARG A 46 12.89 -5.02 4.77
N PHE A 47 12.52 -5.83 5.75
CA PHE A 47 13.24 -7.08 6.03
C PHE A 47 12.84 -8.27 5.14
N PHE A 48 11.78 -8.14 4.32
CA PHE A 48 11.23 -9.24 3.51
C PHE A 48 11.51 -9.13 2.00
N VAL A 49 12.43 -8.26 1.56
CA VAL A 49 12.74 -8.08 0.12
C VAL A 49 13.91 -8.97 -0.35
N GLY A 50 14.51 -9.78 0.52
CA GLY A 50 15.74 -10.54 0.21
C GLY A 50 15.61 -12.06 0.06
N LEU A 51 14.44 -12.66 0.28
CA LEU A 51 14.29 -14.11 0.15
C LEU A 51 13.88 -14.44 -1.28
N ARG A 52 14.88 -14.75 -2.12
CA ARG A 52 14.67 -15.57 -3.33
C ARG A 52 13.88 -16.80 -2.89
N THR A 53 12.60 -16.84 -3.24
CA THR A 53 11.72 -17.99 -3.04
C THR A 53 12.10 -19.07 -4.05
N SER A 54 13.29 -19.65 -3.90
CA SER A 54 13.68 -20.88 -4.57
C SER A 54 12.93 -22.01 -3.88
N GLY A 55 11.73 -22.34 -4.38
CA GLY A 55 11.01 -23.55 -3.98
C GLY A 55 9.69 -23.35 -3.23
N VAL A 56 8.89 -22.31 -3.56
CA VAL A 56 7.47 -22.35 -3.16
C VAL A 56 6.81 -23.45 -4.01
N ASN A 57 6.37 -24.52 -3.36
CA ASN A 57 5.62 -25.60 -3.97
C ASN A 57 4.22 -25.04 -4.31
N ARG A 58 4.04 -24.54 -5.54
CA ARG A 58 2.85 -23.77 -5.92
C ARG A 58 1.72 -24.72 -6.33
N THR A 59 0.56 -24.56 -5.69
CA THR A 59 -0.67 -25.22 -6.11
C THR A 59 -1.09 -24.70 -7.50
N PRO A 60 -1.37 -25.57 -8.47
CA PRO A 60 -1.91 -25.16 -9.77
C PRO A 60 -3.14 -24.28 -9.59
N GLY A 61 -3.18 -23.13 -10.27
CA GLY A 61 -4.32 -22.20 -10.22
C GLY A 61 -4.25 -21.10 -9.14
N MET A 62 -3.27 -21.12 -8.24
CA MET A 62 -3.05 -20.03 -7.27
C MET A 62 -2.08 -18.98 -7.82
N LEU A 63 -2.46 -17.70 -7.73
CA LEU A 63 -1.58 -16.58 -8.10
C LEU A 63 -0.95 -15.95 -6.86
N TYR A 64 0.24 -15.38 -7.05
CA TYR A 64 1.01 -14.74 -5.99
C TYR A 64 1.33 -13.29 -6.35
N CYS A 65 1.29 -12.41 -5.36
CA CYS A 65 1.56 -10.99 -5.52
C CYS A 65 2.98 -10.76 -6.05
N ALA A 66 3.10 -9.99 -7.13
CA ALA A 66 4.39 -9.65 -7.73
C ALA A 66 5.32 -8.85 -6.79
N GLN A 67 4.74 -8.12 -5.83
CA GLN A 67 5.49 -7.21 -4.96
C GLN A 67 5.89 -7.81 -3.60
N CYS A 68 5.05 -8.66 -3.02
CA CYS A 68 5.28 -9.22 -1.68
C CYS A 68 5.20 -10.74 -1.60
N GLY A 69 4.87 -11.43 -2.69
CA GLY A 69 4.77 -12.90 -2.74
C GLY A 69 3.56 -13.49 -2.01
N ALA A 70 2.68 -12.70 -1.42
CA ALA A 70 1.48 -13.21 -0.78
C ALA A 70 0.46 -13.75 -1.79
N MET A 71 -0.33 -14.75 -1.40
CA MET A 71 -1.40 -15.31 -2.24
C MET A 71 -2.44 -14.24 -2.57
N LEU A 72 -2.85 -14.16 -3.83
CA LEU A 72 -3.90 -13.24 -4.26
C LEU A 72 -5.28 -13.82 -3.92
N ALA A 73 -6.19 -12.96 -3.49
CA ALA A 73 -7.58 -13.30 -3.27
C ALA A 73 -8.44 -12.81 -4.45
N PRO A 74 -9.43 -13.59 -4.92
CA PRO A 74 -10.39 -13.09 -5.88
C PRO A 74 -11.20 -11.94 -5.26
N GLU A 75 -11.35 -10.86 -6.01
CA GLU A 75 -12.11 -9.67 -5.66
C GLU A 75 -13.08 -9.39 -6.80
N MET A 76 -14.39 -9.31 -6.50
CA MET A 76 -15.39 -8.92 -7.48
C MET A 76 -15.53 -7.40 -7.48
N THR A 77 -15.29 -6.78 -8.63
CA THR A 77 -15.58 -5.35 -8.86
C THR A 77 -16.88 -5.25 -9.65
N ASP A 78 -17.86 -4.56 -9.09
CA ASP A 78 -19.18 -4.29 -9.68
C ASP A 78 -19.93 -5.54 -10.20
N GLY A 79 -19.64 -6.71 -9.65
CA GLY A 79 -20.29 -7.98 -9.99
C GLY A 79 -19.96 -8.57 -11.37
N VAL A 80 -19.12 -7.89 -12.17
CA VAL A 80 -18.80 -8.31 -13.56
C VAL A 80 -17.31 -8.62 -13.73
N PHE A 81 -16.44 -7.97 -12.96
CA PHE A 81 -15.00 -8.03 -13.18
C PHE A 81 -14.27 -8.74 -12.02
N ALA A 82 -13.77 -9.95 -12.30
CA ALA A 82 -13.00 -10.74 -11.34
C ALA A 82 -11.52 -10.32 -11.40
N VAL A 83 -11.11 -9.52 -10.41
CA VAL A 83 -9.70 -9.14 -10.21
C VAL A 83 -9.10 -10.05 -9.17
N GLN A 84 -7.78 -10.23 -9.21
CA GLN A 84 -7.08 -10.86 -8.10
C GLN A 84 -6.29 -9.81 -7.32
N SER A 85 -6.61 -9.68 -6.04
CA SER A 85 -6.15 -8.59 -5.18
C SER A 85 -5.22 -9.11 -4.09
N CYS A 86 -4.14 -8.38 -3.84
CA CYS A 86 -3.22 -8.73 -2.77
C CYS A 86 -3.70 -8.17 -1.42
N PRO A 87 -3.92 -9.01 -0.40
CA PRO A 87 -4.37 -8.52 0.92
C PRO A 87 -3.31 -7.70 1.67
N HIS A 88 -2.03 -7.77 1.27
CA HIS A 88 -0.93 -7.08 1.95
C HIS A 88 -0.60 -5.71 1.35
N CYS A 89 -0.39 -5.65 0.03
CA CYS A 89 -0.02 -4.40 -0.64
C CYS A 89 -1.20 -3.70 -1.33
N GLY A 90 -2.31 -4.40 -1.57
CA GLY A 90 -3.46 -3.89 -2.34
C GLY A 90 -3.21 -3.79 -3.84
N GLY A 91 -2.12 -4.37 -4.35
CA GLY A 91 -1.89 -4.50 -5.79
C GLY A 91 -2.86 -5.50 -6.42
N LYS A 92 -3.20 -5.28 -7.68
CA LYS A 92 -4.21 -6.05 -8.41
C LYS A 92 -3.64 -6.67 -9.68
N TRP A 93 -4.11 -7.88 -9.97
CA TRP A 93 -3.81 -8.63 -11.19
C TRP A 93 -5.07 -8.82 -12.03
N CYS A 94 -4.98 -8.46 -13.31
CA CYS A 94 -6.04 -8.59 -14.30
C CYS A 94 -5.57 -9.42 -15.49
N ALA A 95 -6.44 -10.30 -16.00
CA ALA A 95 -6.23 -10.91 -17.32
C ALA A 95 -6.51 -9.88 -18.43
N GLY A 96 -5.76 -9.93 -19.54
CA GLY A 96 -5.79 -8.92 -20.60
C GLY A 96 -7.11 -8.87 -21.35
N GLU A 97 -7.68 -10.02 -21.70
CA GLU A 97 -9.02 -10.11 -22.30
C GLU A 97 -10.07 -9.39 -21.45
N ARG A 98 -10.08 -9.67 -20.14
CA ARG A 98 -11.01 -9.04 -19.20
C ARG A 98 -10.78 -7.54 -19.07
N LEU A 99 -9.52 -7.12 -18.97
CA LEU A 99 -9.18 -5.70 -18.88
C LEU A 99 -9.65 -4.96 -20.14
N HIS A 100 -9.49 -5.57 -21.31
CA HIS A 100 -9.96 -5.01 -22.58
C HIS A 100 -11.49 -4.84 -22.60
N GLU A 101 -12.25 -5.85 -22.15
CA GLU A 101 -13.71 -5.76 -22.00
C GLU A 101 -14.12 -4.57 -21.13
N GLU A 102 -13.46 -4.38 -19.98
CA GLU A 102 -13.74 -3.28 -19.04
C GLU A 102 -13.43 -1.91 -19.66
N MET A 103 -12.34 -1.81 -20.43
CA MET A 103 -11.93 -0.57 -21.10
C MET A 103 -12.92 -0.17 -22.20
N VAL A 104 -13.39 -1.15 -22.97
CA VAL A 104 -14.44 -0.96 -23.98
C VAL A 104 -15.75 -0.53 -23.32
N GLN A 105 -16.17 -1.21 -22.25
CA GLN A 105 -17.40 -0.86 -21.52
C GLN A 105 -17.38 0.55 -20.95
N ARG A 106 -16.22 1.01 -20.46
CA ARG A 106 -16.06 2.37 -19.93
C ARG A 106 -15.85 3.43 -21.03
N ASN A 107 -15.94 3.06 -22.30
CA ASN A 107 -15.71 3.92 -23.47
C ASN A 107 -14.40 4.72 -23.36
N ARG A 108 -13.34 4.08 -22.84
CA ARG A 108 -12.05 4.72 -22.69
C ARG A 108 -11.24 4.47 -23.95
N ALA A 109 -10.74 5.54 -24.56
CA ALA A 109 -9.79 5.50 -25.68
C ALA A 109 -8.40 4.92 -25.30
N LEU A 110 -8.29 4.25 -24.15
CA LEU A 110 -7.08 3.70 -23.56
C LEU A 110 -6.58 2.42 -24.28
N THR A 111 -6.93 2.18 -25.54
CA THR A 111 -6.61 0.91 -26.22
C THR A 111 -5.12 0.75 -26.52
N GLU A 112 -4.37 1.85 -26.58
CA GLU A 112 -2.94 1.80 -26.88
C GLU A 112 -2.12 1.67 -25.59
N TRP A 113 -1.52 0.50 -25.39
CA TRP A 113 -0.51 0.29 -24.36
C TRP A 113 0.87 0.71 -24.90
N ALA A 114 1.56 1.58 -24.17
CA ALA A 114 2.90 2.03 -24.51
C ALA A 114 3.91 1.60 -23.44
N THR A 115 5.01 0.97 -23.88
CA THR A 115 6.14 0.62 -23.01
C THR A 115 6.84 1.89 -22.55
N SER A 116 7.07 2.03 -21.24
CA SER A 116 7.78 3.18 -20.68
C SER A 116 9.24 2.80 -20.37
N LYS A 117 10.18 3.31 -21.18
CA LYS A 117 11.62 3.09 -20.93
C LYS A 117 12.13 3.81 -19.68
N GLU A 118 11.53 4.95 -19.33
CA GLU A 118 11.98 5.78 -18.20
C GLU A 118 11.63 5.18 -16.82
N LYS A 119 10.52 4.44 -16.72
CA LYS A 119 10.08 3.81 -15.46
C LYS A 119 10.57 2.37 -15.28
N ALA A 120 11.11 1.75 -16.32
CA ALA A 120 11.60 0.36 -16.29
C ALA A 120 12.71 0.12 -15.25
N ALA A 121 13.41 1.17 -14.82
CA ALA A 121 14.54 1.03 -13.90
C ALA A 121 14.16 0.68 -12.44
N LYS A 122 12.87 0.72 -12.06
CA LYS A 122 12.51 0.69 -10.63
C LYS A 122 12.15 -0.67 -10.07
N ASP A 123 11.51 -1.59 -10.79
CA ASP A 123 11.18 -2.92 -10.26
C ASP A 123 10.93 -3.94 -11.38
N ASP A 124 11.82 -4.93 -11.55
CA ASP A 124 11.57 -6.14 -12.34
C ASP A 124 10.53 -7.01 -11.60
N LEU A 125 9.25 -6.69 -11.78
CA LEU A 125 8.17 -7.42 -11.13
C LEU A 125 7.91 -8.77 -11.82
N PRO A 126 7.91 -9.91 -11.11
CA PRO A 126 7.58 -11.19 -11.68
C PRO A 126 6.06 -11.34 -11.89
N CYS A 127 5.67 -11.94 -13.01
CA CYS A 127 4.28 -12.26 -13.29
C CYS A 127 3.68 -13.19 -12.21
N PRO A 128 2.51 -12.86 -11.62
CA PRO A 128 1.80 -13.72 -10.66
C PRO A 128 1.47 -15.14 -11.15
N LYS A 129 1.37 -15.34 -12.46
CA LYS A 129 0.96 -16.59 -13.12
C LYS A 129 2.15 -17.41 -13.63
N CYS A 130 3.04 -16.81 -14.42
CA CYS A 130 4.17 -17.51 -15.06
C CYS A 130 5.55 -17.12 -14.53
N PHE A 131 5.65 -16.11 -13.65
CA PHE A 131 6.89 -15.65 -13.01
C PHE A 131 7.96 -15.07 -13.94
N THR A 132 7.66 -14.92 -15.22
CA THR A 132 8.45 -14.12 -16.17
C THR A 132 8.46 -12.65 -15.74
N SER A 133 9.57 -11.93 -15.96
CA SER A 133 9.62 -10.48 -15.72
C SER A 133 8.57 -9.75 -16.57
N MET A 134 7.88 -8.80 -15.96
CA MET A 134 6.85 -8.00 -16.62
C MET A 134 7.42 -6.69 -17.15
N GLN A 135 6.91 -6.23 -18.28
CA GLN A 135 7.29 -4.97 -18.89
C GLN A 135 6.51 -3.81 -18.28
N CYS A 136 7.21 -2.76 -17.84
CA CYS A 136 6.58 -1.55 -17.34
C CYS A 136 6.07 -0.66 -18.49
N GLY A 137 4.87 -0.13 -18.36
CA GLY A 137 4.23 0.75 -19.33
C GLY A 137 3.06 1.54 -18.75
N SER A 138 2.26 2.11 -19.63
CA SER A 138 1.02 2.81 -19.30
C SER A 138 0.05 2.76 -20.49
N PHE A 139 -1.23 2.90 -20.22
CA PHE A 139 -2.25 3.04 -21.26
C PHE A 139 -2.37 4.49 -21.74
N ALA A 140 -2.69 4.69 -23.02
CA ALA A 140 -2.80 6.00 -23.65
C ALA A 140 -3.88 6.88 -22.99
N GLY A 141 -3.44 7.92 -22.28
CA GLY A 141 -4.34 8.83 -21.55
C GLY A 141 -4.51 8.49 -20.07
N SER A 142 -3.84 7.46 -19.55
CA SER A 142 -3.75 7.22 -18.10
C SER A 142 -2.33 7.46 -17.58
N ARG A 143 -2.26 8.01 -16.38
CA ARG A 143 -0.99 8.15 -15.63
C ARG A 143 -0.63 6.90 -14.83
N ALA A 144 -1.52 5.92 -14.77
CA ALA A 144 -1.32 4.67 -14.07
C ALA A 144 -0.15 3.91 -14.68
N THR A 145 0.82 3.56 -13.84
CA THR A 145 1.92 2.67 -14.21
C THR A 145 1.42 1.24 -14.17
N THR A 146 1.57 0.52 -15.27
CA THR A 146 1.11 -0.86 -15.42
C THR A 146 2.25 -1.78 -15.81
N PHE A 147 2.22 -3.00 -15.31
CA PHE A 147 3.23 -4.01 -15.66
C PHE A 147 2.54 -5.12 -16.46
N ARG A 148 2.97 -5.31 -17.70
CA ARG A 148 2.40 -6.27 -18.64
C ARG A 148 3.25 -7.53 -18.69
N CYS A 149 2.60 -8.68 -18.56
CA CYS A 149 3.19 -9.98 -18.84
C CYS A 149 2.81 -10.40 -20.26
N GLU A 150 3.76 -10.45 -21.20
CA GLU A 150 3.49 -10.89 -22.57
C GLU A 150 3.03 -12.36 -22.66
N PRO A 151 3.66 -13.33 -21.97
CA PRO A 151 3.25 -14.74 -22.10
C PRO A 151 1.83 -15.04 -21.60
N CYS A 152 1.36 -14.31 -20.59
CA CYS A 152 0.04 -14.53 -19.99
C CYS A 152 -1.01 -13.55 -20.51
N ASP A 153 -0.58 -12.55 -21.28
CA ASP A 153 -1.33 -11.34 -21.60
C ASP A 153 -2.07 -10.78 -20.37
N GLY A 154 -1.34 -10.56 -19.27
CA GLY A 154 -1.92 -10.10 -18.01
C GLY A 154 -1.25 -8.82 -17.51
N TYR A 155 -1.98 -8.07 -16.68
CA TYR A 155 -1.57 -6.76 -16.20
C TYR A 155 -1.56 -6.71 -14.69
N TRP A 156 -0.48 -6.16 -14.14
CA TRP A 156 -0.35 -5.86 -12.72
C TRP A 156 -0.41 -4.36 -12.48
N PHE A 157 -1.18 -3.98 -11.46
CA PHE A 157 -1.35 -2.61 -11.00
C PHE A 157 -0.91 -2.51 -9.54
N SER A 158 -0.15 -1.46 -9.21
CA SER A 158 0.01 -1.10 -7.80
C SER A 158 -1.33 -0.60 -7.23
N ARG A 159 -1.45 -0.54 -5.90
CA ARG A 159 -2.65 0.00 -5.25
C ARG A 159 -3.01 1.41 -5.75
N ILE A 160 -2.00 2.26 -5.93
CA ILE A 160 -2.21 3.67 -6.33
C ILE A 160 -2.52 3.75 -7.82
N ASP A 161 -1.83 2.94 -8.64
CA ASP A 161 -2.05 2.90 -10.08
C ASP A 161 -3.44 2.34 -10.41
N TRP A 162 -3.94 1.37 -9.63
CA TRP A 162 -5.31 0.86 -9.78
C TRP A 162 -6.37 1.93 -9.54
N VAL A 163 -6.24 2.73 -8.48
CA VAL A 163 -7.17 3.84 -8.21
C VAL A 163 -7.10 4.89 -9.31
N SER A 164 -5.89 5.20 -9.80
CA SER A 164 -5.70 6.14 -10.91
C SER A 164 -6.35 5.63 -12.19
N PHE A 165 -6.22 4.32 -12.44
CA PHE A 165 -6.92 3.65 -13.53
C PHE A 165 -8.43 3.76 -13.34
N GLU A 166 -9.01 3.39 -12.20
CA GLU A 166 -10.45 3.47 -11.95
C GLU A 166 -11.02 4.88 -12.14
N LEU A 167 -10.30 5.92 -11.71
CA LEU A 167 -10.73 7.32 -11.83
C LEU A 167 -10.46 7.93 -13.22
N GLY A 168 -9.73 7.23 -14.10
CA GLY A 168 -9.36 7.74 -15.42
C GLY A 168 -8.39 8.94 -15.35
N LEU A 169 -7.47 8.91 -14.38
CA LEU A 169 -6.48 9.96 -14.12
C LEU A 169 -5.13 9.70 -14.80
#